data_AF-A0A9P5H3C7-F1
#
_entry.id   AF-A0A9P5H3C7-F1
#
_cell.length_a   1.000
_cell.length_b   1.000
_cell.length_c   1.000
_cell.angle_alpha   90.00
_cell.angle_beta   90.00
_cell.angle_gamma   90.00
#
_symmetry.space_group_name_H-M   'P 1'
#
loop_
_entity.id
_entity.type
_entity.pdbx_description
1 polymer ?
#
loop_
_entity_poly.entity_id
_entity_poly.type
_entity_poly.pdbx_seq_one_letter_code
_entity_poly.pdbx_strand_id
1 'polypeptide(L)'
;MGPSHSPVADVASTVLRNLQDQHDWISLHVKSTAGRRPLIRGLPPRRLYMHPDDQIAALTREKATGEPVPSDPEYEWVLAVHPEEKWTLGGFASVFDSIYHVGPRAKRILLATVHNDSTVVYYLMHEGMVKPRQN
;
A
#
# COMPACT_ATOMS: atom_id res chain seq x y z
N MET A 1 9.84 19.86 -28.05
CA MET A 1 10.15 19.52 -26.65
C MET A 1 9.33 18.29 -26.30
N GLY A 2 9.94 17.11 -26.26
CA GLY A 2 9.24 15.90 -25.80
C GLY A 2 8.95 16.01 -24.30
N PRO A 3 7.95 15.29 -23.77
CA PRO A 3 7.73 15.25 -22.33
C PRO A 3 9.00 14.72 -21.67
N SER A 4 9.52 15.46 -20.69
CA SER A 4 10.63 15.02 -19.86
C SER A 4 10.16 13.80 -19.06
N HIS A 5 10.50 12.60 -19.52
CA HIS A 5 10.22 11.35 -18.83
C HIS A 5 10.97 11.31 -17.50
N SER A 6 10.22 11.20 -16.40
CA SER A 6 10.78 10.93 -15.08
C SER A 6 10.61 9.43 -14.85
N PRO A 7 11.69 8.63 -14.70
CA PRO A 7 11.59 7.19 -14.47
C PRO A 7 10.67 6.84 -13.29
N VAL A 8 10.68 7.67 -12.24
CA VAL A 8 9.79 7.53 -11.09
C VAL A 8 8.31 7.73 -11.48
N ALA A 9 8.02 8.72 -12.33
CA ALA A 9 6.67 8.96 -12.81
C ALA A 9 6.20 7.85 -13.76
N ASP A 10 7.10 7.28 -14.57
CA ASP A 10 6.79 6.17 -15.46
C ASP A 10 6.46 4.90 -14.63
N VAL A 11 7.28 4.55 -13.63
CA VAL A 11 7.01 3.43 -12.71
C VAL A 11 5.68 3.63 -11.96
N ALA A 12 5.41 4.84 -11.46
CA ALA A 12 4.14 5.15 -10.81
C ALA A 12 2.95 5.02 -11.77
N SER A 13 3.11 5.45 -13.02
CA SER A 13 2.06 5.34 -14.05
C SER A 13 1.79 3.88 -14.42
N THR A 14 2.82 3.04 -14.51
CA THR A 14 2.68 1.60 -14.76
C THR A 14 1.91 0.93 -13.64
N VAL A 15 2.27 1.19 -12.37
CA VAL A 15 1.53 0.63 -11.22
C VAL A 15 0.09 1.15 -11.18
N LEU A 16 -0.14 2.44 -11.43
CA LEU A 16 -1.49 3.02 -11.46
C LEU A 16 -2.40 2.28 -12.46
N ARG A 17 -1.92 2.07 -13.69
CA ARG A 17 -2.65 1.32 -14.71
C ARG A 17 -2.85 -0.14 -14.33
N ASN A 18 -1.82 -0.79 -13.78
CA ASN A 18 -1.93 -2.17 -13.34
C ASN A 18 -2.99 -2.34 -12.22
N LEU A 19 -3.02 -1.43 -11.24
CA LEU A 19 -4.05 -1.41 -10.20
C LEU A 19 -5.45 -1.24 -10.79
N GLN A 20 -5.61 -0.32 -11.74
CA GLN A 20 -6.89 -0.01 -12.37
C GLN A 20 -7.38 -1.15 -13.27
N ASP A 21 -6.54 -1.59 -14.19
CA ASP A 21 -6.94 -2.42 -15.34
C ASP A 21 -6.81 -3.93 -15.06
N GLN A 22 -6.00 -4.34 -14.08
CA GLN A 22 -5.73 -5.76 -13.76
C GLN A 22 -6.17 -6.17 -12.36
N HIS A 23 -6.38 -5.21 -11.45
CA HIS A 23 -6.76 -5.48 -10.07
C HIS A 23 -8.08 -4.83 -9.64
N ASP A 24 -8.79 -4.18 -10.55
CA ASP A 24 -10.10 -3.55 -10.33
C ASP A 24 -10.13 -2.52 -9.19
N TRP A 25 -9.01 -1.82 -8.95
CA TRP A 25 -8.98 -0.75 -7.95
C TRP A 25 -9.74 0.47 -8.47
N ILE A 26 -10.46 1.11 -7.56
CA ILE A 26 -11.23 2.33 -7.84
C ILE A 26 -10.72 3.51 -7.03
N SER A 27 -11.19 4.72 -7.37
CA SER A 27 -10.85 5.95 -6.66
C SER A 27 -9.34 6.20 -6.57
N LEU A 28 -8.61 5.83 -7.64
CA LEU A 28 -7.16 5.95 -7.73
C LEU A 28 -6.73 7.41 -7.95
N HIS A 29 -5.81 7.88 -7.11
CA HIS A 29 -5.24 9.23 -7.18
C HIS A 29 -3.75 9.18 -6.91
N VAL A 30 -2.95 9.81 -7.78
CA VAL A 30 -1.53 10.06 -7.49
C VAL A 30 -1.42 11.28 -6.58
N LYS A 31 -0.89 11.07 -5.38
CA LYS A 31 -0.58 12.13 -4.41
C LYS A 31 0.91 12.46 -4.52
N SER A 32 1.19 13.56 -5.21
CA SER A 32 2.53 14.16 -5.20
C SER A 32 2.74 14.87 -3.87
N THR A 33 3.85 14.55 -3.20
CA THR A 33 4.30 15.28 -2.01
C THR A 33 5.48 16.13 -2.44
N ALA A 34 5.44 17.44 -2.21
CA ALA A 34 6.45 18.36 -2.72
C ALA A 34 7.88 17.91 -2.31
N GLY A 35 8.69 17.53 -3.30
CA GLY A 35 10.06 17.05 -3.10
C GLY A 35 10.21 15.59 -2.62
N ARG A 36 9.12 14.83 -2.47
CA ARG A 36 9.20 13.38 -2.17
C ARG A 36 8.54 12.55 -3.26
N ARG A 37 8.78 11.24 -3.20
CA ARG A 37 8.31 10.28 -4.20
C ARG A 37 6.77 10.24 -4.23
N PRO A 38 6.13 10.26 -5.42
CA PRO A 38 4.68 10.19 -5.50
C PRO A 38 4.15 8.87 -4.95
N LEU A 39 3.01 8.93 -4.28
CA LEU A 39 2.26 7.78 -3.79
C LEU A 39 0.94 7.66 -4.54
N ILE A 40 0.47 6.43 -4.74
CA ILE A 40 -0.87 6.18 -5.27
C ILE A 40 -1.79 5.90 -4.07
N ARG A 41 -2.97 6.51 -4.05
CA ARG A 41 -4.02 6.21 -3.08
C ARG A 41 -5.23 5.67 -3.83
N GLY A 42 -5.77 4.55 -3.40
CA GLY A 42 -6.94 3.93 -4.04
C GLY A 42 -7.67 2.96 -3.13
N LEU A 43 -8.79 2.45 -3.62
CA LEU A 43 -9.62 1.48 -2.92
C LEU A 43 -9.57 0.13 -3.67
N PRO A 44 -9.05 -0.94 -3.06
CA PRO A 44 -9.05 -2.27 -3.64
C PRO A 44 -10.47 -2.85 -3.68
N PRO A 45 -10.74 -3.89 -4.51
CA PRO A 45 -12.05 -4.54 -4.57
C PRO A 45 -12.41 -5.31 -3.29
N ARG A 46 -11.41 -5.67 -2.48
CA ARG A 46 -11.55 -6.36 -1.19
C ARG A 46 -10.48 -5.88 -0.22
N ARG A 47 -10.74 -5.98 1.08
CA ARG A 47 -9.76 -5.71 2.13
C ARG A 47 -8.52 -6.60 1.95
N LEU A 48 -7.34 -5.99 1.80
CA LEU A 48 -6.09 -6.71 1.53
C LEU A 48 -5.48 -7.34 2.78
N TYR A 49 -5.61 -6.69 3.93
CA TYR A 49 -5.03 -7.17 5.17
C TYR A 49 -5.80 -6.69 6.40
N MET A 50 -5.94 -7.60 7.36
CA MET A 50 -6.39 -7.32 8.71
C MET A 50 -5.26 -7.72 9.66
N HIS A 51 -4.91 -6.82 10.58
CA HIS A 51 -3.83 -7.09 11.54
C HIS A 51 -4.23 -8.26 12.46
N PRO A 52 -3.31 -9.15 12.87
CA PRO A 52 -3.65 -10.31 13.70
C PRO A 52 -4.40 -9.95 14.98
N ASP A 53 -3.99 -8.89 15.69
CA ASP A 53 -4.69 -8.45 16.91
C ASP A 53 -6.14 -8.00 16.61
N ASP A 54 -6.40 -7.50 15.41
CA ASP A 54 -7.71 -7.04 14.96
C ASP A 54 -8.59 -8.23 14.57
N GLN A 55 -7.98 -9.27 13.98
CA GLN A 55 -8.63 -10.54 13.70
C GLN A 55 -9.07 -11.20 15.01
N ILE A 56 -8.20 -11.23 16.02
CA ILE A 56 -8.53 -11.78 17.34
C ILE A 56 -9.71 -10.99 17.95
N ALA A 57 -9.62 -9.66 17.96
CA ALA A 57 -10.69 -8.81 18.49
C ALA A 57 -12.01 -9.00 17.74
N ALA A 58 -11.96 -9.12 16.40
CA ALA A 58 -13.15 -9.34 15.57
C ALA A 58 -13.78 -10.72 15.82
N LEU A 59 -12.97 -11.78 15.93
CA LEU A 59 -13.44 -13.13 16.27
C LEU A 59 -14.05 -13.19 17.67
N THR A 60 -13.48 -12.48 18.64
CA THR A 60 -14.06 -12.38 20.00
C THR A 60 -15.41 -11.66 19.96
N ARG A 61 -15.55 -10.58 19.18
CA ARG A 61 -16.82 -9.86 18.99
C ARG A 61 -17.86 -10.72 18.29
N GLU A 62 -17.49 -11.44 17.24
CA GLU A 62 -18.40 -12.35 16.52
C GLU A 62 -18.94 -13.43 17.46
N LYS A 63 -18.08 -14.06 18.27
CA LYS A 63 -18.52 -15.04 19.29
C LYS A 63 -19.47 -14.45 20.33
N ALA A 64 -19.30 -13.17 20.69
CA ALA A 64 -20.10 -12.51 21.72
C ALA A 64 -21.42 -11.94 21.20
N THR A 65 -21.45 -11.45 19.95
CA THR A 65 -22.57 -10.65 19.40
C THR A 65 -23.22 -11.27 18.17
N GLY A 66 -22.58 -12.25 17.54
CA GLY A 66 -23.00 -12.81 16.24
C GLY A 66 -22.74 -11.89 15.05
N GLU A 67 -22.14 -10.71 15.26
CA GLU A 67 -21.81 -9.79 14.16
C GLU A 67 -20.61 -10.30 13.35
N PRO A 68 -20.67 -10.28 12.01
CA PRO A 68 -19.61 -10.79 11.16
C PRO A 68 -18.35 -9.92 11.23
N VAL A 69 -17.19 -10.55 10.99
CA VAL A 69 -15.90 -9.86 10.90
C VAL A 69 -15.93 -8.80 9.79
N PRO A 70 -15.55 -7.54 10.07
CA PRO A 70 -15.56 -6.47 9.06
C PRO A 70 -14.66 -6.80 7.87
N SER A 71 -15.25 -6.83 6.69
CA SER A 71 -14.56 -7.16 5.42
C SER A 71 -14.53 -6.01 4.42
N ASP A 72 -15.05 -4.84 4.81
CA ASP A 72 -15.14 -3.67 3.96
C ASP A 72 -13.76 -3.25 3.43
N PRO A 73 -13.64 -2.95 2.13
CA PRO A 73 -12.41 -2.41 1.56
C PRO A 73 -11.96 -1.14 2.29
N GLU A 74 -10.65 -0.97 2.41
CA GLU A 74 -10.04 0.21 3.03
C GLU A 74 -9.13 0.89 2.01
N TYR A 75 -9.04 2.22 2.09
CA TYR A 75 -8.13 2.95 1.23
C TYR A 75 -6.68 2.61 1.56
N GLU A 76 -5.91 2.25 0.54
CA GLU A 76 -4.50 1.89 0.69
C GLU A 76 -3.59 2.94 0.06
N TRP A 77 -2.40 3.06 0.63
CA TRP A 77 -1.29 3.81 0.06
C TRP A 77 -0.33 2.85 -0.64
N VAL A 78 -0.02 3.13 -1.91
CA VAL A 78 0.87 2.31 -2.74
C VAL A 78 2.11 3.11 -3.14
N LEU A 79 3.28 2.54 -2.88
CA LEU A 79 4.59 3.05 -3.28
C LEU A 79 5.12 2.20 -4.44
N ALA A 80 5.28 2.81 -5.61
CA ALA A 80 5.63 2.10 -6.84
C ALA A 80 7.14 2.13 -7.14
N VAL A 81 7.93 1.08 -6.88
CA VAL A 81 9.40 1.09 -7.03
C VAL A 81 9.90 0.24 -8.18
N HIS A 82 11.13 0.49 -8.63
CA HIS A 82 11.90 -0.40 -9.50
C HIS A 82 13.01 -1.11 -8.69
N PRO A 83 13.30 -2.41 -8.94
CA PRO A 83 14.34 -3.17 -8.22
C PRO A 83 15.73 -2.54 -8.25
N GLU A 84 16.07 -1.78 -9.29
CA GLU A 84 17.37 -1.13 -9.43
C GLU A 84 17.49 0.15 -8.56
N GLU A 85 16.39 0.62 -7.95
CA GLU A 85 16.42 1.73 -7.00
C GLU A 85 17.11 1.32 -5.69
N LYS A 86 18.11 2.10 -5.28
CA LYS A 86 18.77 1.92 -3.98
C LYS A 86 17.97 2.60 -2.87
N TRP A 87 17.30 1.80 -2.05
CA TRP A 87 16.56 2.29 -0.89
C TRP A 87 17.37 2.20 0.40
N THR A 88 17.37 3.30 1.16
CA THR A 88 17.83 3.29 2.55
C THR A 88 16.64 3.13 3.49
N LEU A 89 16.88 2.66 4.71
CA LEU A 89 15.84 2.59 5.74
C LEU A 89 15.24 3.97 6.03
N GLY A 90 16.07 5.01 6.06
CA GLY A 90 15.61 6.41 6.20
C GLY A 90 14.76 6.87 5.01
N GLY A 91 15.03 6.40 3.80
CA GLY A 91 14.20 6.65 2.62
C GLY A 91 12.79 6.10 2.80
N PHE A 92 12.66 4.84 3.24
CA PHE A 92 11.35 4.26 3.53
C PHE A 92 10.65 4.95 4.72
N ALA A 93 11.37 5.26 5.79
CA ALA A 93 10.82 6.01 6.92
C ALA A 93 10.24 7.36 6.45
N SER A 94 10.94 8.07 5.57
CA SER A 94 10.48 9.34 5.02
C SER A 94 9.17 9.22 4.21
N VAL A 95 8.88 8.04 3.65
CA VAL A 95 7.59 7.77 2.98
C VAL A 95 6.48 7.65 4.03
N PHE A 96 6.71 6.90 5.11
CA PHE A 96 5.77 6.77 6.23
C PHE A 96 5.52 8.10 6.96
N ASP A 97 6.50 9.00 7.00
CA ASP A 97 6.32 10.35 7.54
C ASP A 97 5.46 11.25 6.64
N SER A 98 5.40 10.94 5.34
CA SER A 98 4.66 11.74 4.35
C SER A 98 3.16 11.45 4.30
N ILE A 99 2.72 10.33 4.92
CA ILE A 99 1.32 9.94 4.98
C ILE A 99 0.71 10.39 6.30
N TYR A 100 -0.47 11.00 6.24
CA TYR A 100 -1.24 11.36 7.44
C TYR A 100 -1.92 10.11 8.00
N HIS A 101 -1.73 9.83 9.29
CA HIS A 101 -2.42 8.76 10.00
C HIS A 101 -3.15 9.31 11.23
N VAL A 102 -4.41 8.93 11.39
CA VAL A 102 -5.20 9.14 12.61
C VAL A 102 -5.56 7.77 13.15
N GLY A 103 -4.83 7.29 14.16
CA GLY A 103 -5.12 6.02 14.81
C GLY A 103 -3.91 5.34 15.47
N PRO A 104 -4.15 4.31 16.30
CA PRO A 104 -3.12 3.63 17.09
C PRO A 104 -2.37 2.50 16.36
N ARG A 105 -2.53 2.31 15.04
CA ARG A 105 -2.02 1.12 14.34
C ARG A 105 -0.84 1.41 13.41
N ALA A 106 0.01 0.38 13.28
CA ALA A 106 1.13 0.29 12.37
C ALA A 106 0.77 0.89 11.00
N LYS A 107 1.43 1.98 10.62
CA LYS A 107 1.27 2.53 9.27
C LYS A 107 1.76 1.46 8.30
N ARG A 108 0.89 1.00 7.40
CA ARG A 108 1.30 0.11 6.31
C ARG A 108 1.22 0.85 4.99
N ILE A 109 2.09 0.45 4.07
CA ILE A 109 1.99 0.79 2.66
C ILE A 109 2.14 -0.47 1.82
N LEU A 110 1.49 -0.48 0.66
CA LEU A 110 1.70 -1.50 -0.36
C LEU A 110 2.89 -1.09 -1.22
N LEU A 111 3.98 -1.85 -1.17
CA LEU A 111 5.13 -1.66 -2.04
C LEU A 111 4.88 -2.43 -3.35
N ALA A 112 4.70 -1.71 -4.45
CA ALA A 112 4.51 -2.27 -5.78
C ALA A 112 5.83 -2.20 -6.55
N THR A 113 6.45 -3.34 -6.81
CA THR A 113 7.73 -3.44 -7.51
C THR A 113 7.50 -3.79 -8.97
N VAL A 114 7.91 -2.90 -9.88
CA VAL A 114 7.83 -3.13 -11.34
C VAL A 114 9.14 -3.72 -11.83
N HIS A 115 9.10 -4.87 -12.47
CA HIS A 115 10.25 -5.55 -13.05
C HIS A 115 10.38 -5.27 -14.56
N ASN A 116 11.58 -5.51 -15.11
CA ASN A 116 11.89 -5.31 -16.54
C ASN A 116 11.09 -6.22 -17.49
N ASP A 117 10.51 -7.31 -16.98
CA ASP A 117 9.62 -8.22 -17.72
C ASP A 117 8.14 -7.77 -17.67
N SER A 118 7.88 -6.55 -17.18
CA SER A 118 6.54 -5.98 -16.95
C SER A 118 5.73 -6.65 -15.84
N THR A 119 6.34 -7.52 -15.03
CA THR A 119 5.71 -8.05 -13.81
C THR A 119 5.61 -6.96 -12.75
N VAL A 120 4.45 -6.86 -12.09
CA VAL A 120 4.25 -6.01 -10.91
C VAL A 120 4.01 -6.90 -9.69
N VAL A 121 4.87 -6.79 -8.68
CA VAL A 121 4.76 -7.56 -7.43
C VAL A 121 4.38 -6.65 -6.28
N TYR A 122 3.40 -7.06 -5.48
CA TYR A 122 2.87 -6.26 -4.37
C TYR A 122 3.27 -6.86 -3.02
N TYR A 123 3.93 -6.07 -2.18
CA TYR A 123 4.32 -6.43 -0.81
C TYR A 123 3.65 -5.51 0.21
N LEU A 124 3.20 -6.07 1.33
CA LEU A 124 2.77 -5.26 2.48
C LEU A 124 3.98 -4.91 3.34
N MET A 125 4.26 -3.61 3.48
CA MET A 125 5.33 -3.10 4.33
C MET A 125 4.74 -2.32 5.50
N HIS A 126 5.20 -2.60 6.72
CA HIS A 126 4.71 -1.99 7.95
C HIS A 126 5.79 -1.11 8.59
N GLU A 127 5.36 0.00 9.18
CA GLU A 127 6.17 0.83 10.07
C GLU A 127 6.23 0.15 11.45
N GLY A 128 7.35 -0.54 11.72
CA GLY A 128 7.59 -1.24 12.98
C GLY A 128 7.43 -2.76 12.90
N MET A 129 7.50 -3.42 14.07
CA MET A 129 7.50 -4.87 14.18
C MET A 129 6.07 -5.41 14.34
N VAL A 130 5.60 -6.20 13.38
CA VAL A 130 4.33 -6.94 13.48
C VAL A 130 4.63 -8.33 14.04
N LYS A 131 3.86 -8.80 15.03
CA LYS A 131 4.03 -10.17 15.56
C LYS A 131 3.81 -11.19 14.43
N PRO A 132 4.72 -12.14 14.21
CA PRO A 132 4.56 -13.14 13.15
C PRO A 132 3.29 -13.96 13.38
N ARG A 133 2.55 -14.24 12.30
CA ARG A 133 1.41 -15.16 12.36
C ARG A 133 1.93 -16.53 12.79
N GLN A 134 1.45 -17.02 13.94
CA GLN A 134 1.58 -18.43 14.27
C GLN A 134 0.50 -19.18 13.49
N ASN A 135 0.95 -20.05 12.58
CA ASN A 135 0.09 -21.01 11.89
C ASN A 135 -0.30 -22.16 12.82
#